data_AF-A0A438EJT7-F1
#
_entry.id   AF-A0A438EJT7-F1
#
_cell.length_a   1.000
_cell.length_b   1.000
_cell.length_c   1.000
_cell.angle_alpha   90.00
_cell.angle_beta   90.00
_cell.angle_gamma   90.00
#
_symmetry.space_group_name_H-M   'P 1'
#
loop_
_entity.id
_entity.type
_entity.pdbx_description
1 polymer ?
#
loop_
_entity_poly.entity_id
_entity_poly.type
_entity_poly.pdbx_seq_one_letter_code
_entity_poly.pdbx_strand_id
1 'polypeptide(L)'
;MREAESTAYGVVVNTFNELEHGCVEEYAKAIKKKVWSLGPVSLSNKHNLDKFERGNKASIDEKQCLGWLDSMKPGSVVYACLGSQCRLVPAQLIELGLGLEASKQPFIWVIKTGERFSELEDWLVEESHWRVLNPLWLELDSRRGVLWGPVRWGDEERVGVLVKKCEVEKAVETLMDGGEEGEMRKKRARELSTSARRAMEDGGSSHVNMSILIQDITKLQSTQENS
;
A
#
# COMPACT_ATOMS: atom_id res chain seq x y z
N MET A 1 7.04 -20.81 9.37
CA MET A 1 7.86 -20.41 8.20
C MET A 1 9.05 -21.32 8.01
N ARG A 2 10.00 -21.40 8.96
CA ARG A 2 11.22 -22.23 8.82
C ARG A 2 10.98 -23.72 8.55
N GLU A 3 9.96 -24.33 9.16
CA GLU A 3 9.63 -25.74 8.93
C GLU A 3 9.10 -25.97 7.51
N ALA A 4 8.16 -25.15 7.05
CA ALA A 4 7.66 -25.19 5.68
C ALA A 4 8.76 -24.91 4.65
N GLU A 5 9.67 -23.97 4.94
CA GLU A 5 10.86 -23.71 4.12
C GLU A 5 11.80 -24.92 4.09
N SER A 6 11.93 -25.67 5.18
CA SER A 6 12.82 -26.84 5.27
C SER A 6 12.33 -28.05 4.48
N THR A 7 11.01 -28.22 4.31
CA THR A 7 10.42 -29.32 3.55
C THR A 7 10.11 -28.97 2.09
N ALA A 8 10.04 -27.68 1.75
CA ALA A 8 9.77 -27.23 0.39
C ALA A 8 10.91 -27.59 -0.59
N TYR A 9 10.57 -27.83 -1.86
CA TYR A 9 11.55 -28.02 -2.94
C TYR A 9 12.34 -26.74 -3.25
N GLY A 10 11.67 -25.59 -3.16
CA GLY A 10 12.26 -24.27 -3.35
C GLY A 10 11.29 -23.18 -2.90
N VAL A 11 11.71 -21.92 -3.03
CA VAL A 11 10.97 -20.76 -2.53
C VAL A 11 10.61 -19.84 -3.68
N VAL A 12 9.35 -19.43 -3.74
CA VAL A 12 8.91 -18.34 -4.62
C VAL A 12 8.85 -17.06 -3.81
N VAL A 13 9.52 -16.01 -4.29
CA VAL A 13 9.58 -14.72 -3.62
C VAL A 13 8.90 -13.67 -4.50
N ASN A 14 8.00 -12.90 -3.91
CA ASN A 14 7.34 -11.78 -4.59
C ASN A 14 8.27 -10.55 -4.62
N THR A 15 9.32 -10.65 -5.42
CA THR A 15 10.32 -9.61 -5.66
C THR A 15 10.82 -9.70 -7.10
N PHE A 16 11.65 -8.76 -7.54
CA PHE A 16 12.29 -8.78 -8.85
C PHE A 16 13.76 -8.35 -8.74
N ASN A 17 14.57 -8.79 -9.69
CA ASN A 17 16.03 -8.68 -9.61
C ASN A 17 16.52 -7.22 -9.50
N GLU A 18 15.82 -6.29 -10.15
CA GLU A 18 16.18 -4.88 -10.14
C GLU A 18 15.85 -4.19 -8.80
N LEU A 19 14.94 -4.75 -8.00
CA LEU A 19 14.64 -4.25 -6.65
C LEU A 19 15.64 -4.77 -5.62
N GLU A 20 15.97 -6.06 -5.69
CA GLU A 20 16.81 -6.76 -4.69
C GLU A 20 17.96 -7.49 -5.38
N HIS A 21 18.79 -6.74 -6.11
CA HIS A 21 19.91 -7.31 -6.86
C HIS A 21 20.89 -8.06 -5.94
N GLY A 22 21.29 -9.27 -6.34
CA GLY A 22 22.13 -10.16 -5.55
C GLY A 22 21.37 -10.94 -4.47
N CYS A 23 20.45 -10.28 -3.76
CA CYS A 23 19.79 -10.83 -2.56
C CYS A 23 19.16 -12.23 -2.80
N VAL A 24 18.50 -12.42 -3.93
CA VAL A 24 17.87 -13.69 -4.30
C VAL A 24 18.91 -14.82 -4.44
N GLU A 25 20.08 -14.52 -5.00
CA GLU A 25 21.17 -15.48 -5.18
C GLU A 25 21.85 -15.82 -3.86
N GLU A 26 22.11 -14.81 -3.01
CA GLU A 26 22.63 -15.05 -1.67
C GLU A 26 21.65 -15.82 -0.80
N TYR A 27 20.36 -15.52 -0.91
CA TYR A 27 19.31 -16.25 -0.19
C TYR A 27 19.25 -17.70 -0.63
N ALA A 28 19.27 -17.98 -1.94
CA ALA A 28 19.33 -19.34 -2.47
C ALA A 28 20.54 -20.13 -1.96
N LYS A 29 21.72 -19.49 -1.89
CA LYS A 29 22.94 -20.09 -1.31
C LYS A 29 22.77 -20.40 0.18
N ALA A 30 22.16 -19.48 0.93
CA ALA A 30 21.96 -19.62 2.38
C ALA A 30 21.01 -20.78 2.72
N ILE A 31 19.90 -20.91 2.00
CA ILE A 31 18.91 -21.98 2.24
C ILE A 31 19.24 -23.29 1.51
N LYS A 32 20.23 -23.28 0.60
CA LYS A 32 20.65 -24.40 -0.25
C LYS A 32 19.49 -24.99 -1.05
N LYS A 33 18.61 -24.13 -1.57
CA LYS A 33 17.44 -24.49 -2.37
C LYS A 33 17.25 -23.53 -3.53
N LYS A 34 16.40 -23.94 -4.48
CA LYS A 34 15.99 -23.07 -5.57
C LYS A 34 15.16 -21.91 -5.03
N VAL A 35 15.39 -20.72 -5.58
CA VAL A 35 14.60 -19.52 -5.28
C VAL A 35 14.24 -18.87 -6.61
N TRP A 36 12.96 -18.55 -6.80
CA TRP A 36 12.46 -17.84 -7.99
C TRP A 36 11.82 -16.53 -7.56
N SER A 37 12.28 -15.42 -8.13
CA SER A 37 11.68 -14.10 -7.91
C SER A 37 10.61 -13.83 -8.98
N LEU A 38 9.34 -13.77 -8.58
CA LEU A 38 8.18 -13.67 -9.50
C LEU A 38 7.35 -12.39 -9.27
N GLY A 39 8.01 -11.30 -8.88
CA GLY A 39 7.36 -10.07 -8.48
C GLY A 39 7.46 -8.93 -9.50
N PRO A 40 6.70 -7.85 -9.28
CA PRO A 40 5.65 -7.77 -8.28
C PRO A 40 4.34 -8.38 -8.80
N VAL A 41 3.79 -9.37 -8.08
CA VAL A 41 2.52 -10.05 -8.43
C VAL A 41 1.31 -9.09 -8.42
N SER A 42 1.45 -7.90 -7.82
CA SER A 42 0.44 -6.86 -7.86
C SER A 42 0.16 -6.35 -9.28
N LEU A 43 1.10 -6.51 -10.21
CA LEU A 43 0.94 -6.16 -11.63
C LEU A 43 0.26 -7.26 -12.46
N SER A 44 0.13 -8.48 -11.94
CA SER A 44 -0.50 -9.60 -12.66
C SER A 44 -2.02 -9.46 -12.76
N ASN A 45 -2.64 -8.67 -11.86
CA ASN A 45 -4.07 -8.47 -11.82
C ASN A 45 -4.47 -7.36 -12.81
N LYS A 46 -4.97 -7.76 -13.98
CA LYS A 46 -5.28 -6.85 -15.10
C LYS A 46 -6.68 -6.25 -15.03
N HIS A 47 -7.63 -6.90 -14.34
CA HIS A 47 -8.97 -6.38 -14.18
C HIS A 47 -9.08 -5.51 -12.92
N ASN A 48 -9.80 -4.39 -13.03
CA ASN A 48 -10.04 -3.48 -11.91
C ASN A 48 -10.75 -4.19 -10.74
N LEU A 49 -11.70 -5.08 -11.05
CA LEU A 49 -12.46 -5.86 -10.05
C LEU A 49 -11.53 -6.65 -9.11
N ASP A 50 -10.53 -7.36 -9.65
CA ASP A 50 -9.57 -8.15 -8.87
C ASP A 50 -8.74 -7.30 -7.88
N LYS A 51 -8.61 -6.00 -8.13
CA LYS A 51 -7.85 -5.06 -7.27
C LYS A 51 -8.68 -4.54 -6.10
N PHE A 52 -9.99 -4.35 -6.30
CA PHE A 52 -10.90 -3.80 -5.30
C PHE A 52 -11.52 -4.87 -4.39
N GLU A 53 -11.60 -6.13 -4.84
CA GLU A 53 -12.01 -7.25 -3.99
C GLU A 53 -10.94 -7.70 -2.98
N ARG A 54 -9.72 -7.15 -3.07
CA ARG A 54 -8.67 -7.42 -2.08
C ARG A 54 -8.90 -6.61 -0.81
N GLY A 55 -9.43 -7.27 0.21
CA GLY A 55 -9.58 -6.73 1.56
C GLY A 55 -11.04 -6.52 1.95
N ASN A 56 -11.27 -5.77 3.03
CA ASN A 56 -12.61 -5.46 3.49
C ASN A 56 -13.26 -4.38 2.63
N LYS A 57 -14.59 -4.49 2.44
CA LYS A 57 -15.37 -3.51 1.70
C LYS A 57 -15.30 -2.14 2.39
N ALA A 58 -14.85 -1.12 1.65
CA ALA A 58 -14.88 0.27 2.13
C ALA A 58 -16.33 0.75 2.34
N SER A 59 -16.55 1.70 3.26
CA SER A 59 -17.89 2.25 3.50
C SER A 59 -18.32 3.33 2.50
N ILE A 60 -17.44 3.76 1.59
CA ILE A 60 -17.73 4.78 0.59
C ILE A 60 -17.98 4.14 -0.78
N ASP A 61 -18.91 4.72 -1.54
CA ASP A 61 -19.20 4.34 -2.91
C ASP A 61 -18.01 4.66 -3.84
N GLU A 62 -17.57 3.67 -4.60
CA GLU A 62 -16.42 3.75 -5.51
C GLU A 62 -16.51 4.94 -6.46
N LYS A 63 -17.70 5.16 -7.05
CA LYS A 63 -17.89 6.20 -8.07
C LYS A 63 -17.74 7.59 -7.49
N GLN A 64 -18.14 7.78 -6.24
CA GLN A 64 -18.03 9.04 -5.55
C GLN A 64 -16.57 9.40 -5.26
N CYS A 65 -15.78 8.45 -4.74
CA CYS A 65 -14.37 8.69 -4.45
C CYS A 65 -13.55 8.92 -5.73
N LEU A 66 -13.78 8.10 -6.77
CA LEU A 66 -13.08 8.25 -8.03
C LEU A 66 -13.48 9.55 -8.74
N GLY A 67 -14.76 9.91 -8.75
CA GLY A 67 -15.21 11.18 -9.35
C GLY A 67 -14.60 12.41 -8.68
N TRP A 68 -14.42 12.39 -7.36
CA TRP A 68 -13.70 13.45 -6.65
C TRP A 68 -12.22 13.49 -7.02
N LEU A 69 -11.55 12.33 -7.05
CA LEU A 69 -10.13 12.24 -7.40
C LEU A 69 -9.87 12.72 -8.83
N ASP A 70 -10.75 12.35 -9.77
CA ASP A 70 -10.68 12.75 -11.19
C ASP A 70 -10.87 14.26 -11.38
N SER A 71 -11.50 14.96 -10.42
CA SER A 71 -11.65 16.43 -10.46
C SER A 71 -10.38 17.19 -10.02
N MET A 72 -9.40 16.50 -9.43
CA MET A 72 -8.18 17.10 -8.90
C MET A 72 -7.06 17.19 -9.94
N LYS A 73 -6.08 18.07 -9.69
CA LYS A 73 -4.90 18.17 -10.56
C LYS A 73 -4.02 16.91 -10.41
N PRO A 74 -3.35 16.45 -11.48
CA PRO A 74 -2.44 15.31 -11.40
C PRO A 74 -1.36 15.53 -10.33
N GLY A 75 -1.20 14.55 -9.44
CA GLY A 75 -0.18 14.59 -8.39
C GLY A 75 -0.43 15.60 -7.26
N SER A 76 -1.66 16.12 -7.13
CA SER A 76 -2.01 17.09 -6.08
C SER A 76 -2.75 16.51 -4.87
N VAL A 77 -2.95 15.19 -4.81
CA VAL A 77 -3.69 14.53 -3.73
C VAL A 77 -2.77 13.59 -2.95
N VAL A 78 -2.78 13.68 -1.63
CA VAL A 78 -2.04 12.80 -0.73
C VAL A 78 -2.89 11.56 -0.43
N TYR A 79 -2.35 10.36 -0.65
CA TYR A 79 -2.97 9.12 -0.17
C TYR A 79 -2.27 8.67 1.12
N ALA A 80 -2.98 8.77 2.25
CA ALA A 80 -2.53 8.35 3.56
C ALA A 80 -3.22 7.04 3.96
N CYS A 81 -2.45 5.95 4.02
CA CYS A 81 -2.94 4.63 4.42
C CYS A 81 -1.82 3.84 5.10
N LEU A 82 -2.14 3.23 6.23
CA LEU A 82 -1.17 2.47 7.04
C LEU A 82 -1.29 0.96 6.84
N GLY A 83 -1.89 0.53 5.72
CA GLY A 83 -2.04 -0.88 5.37
C GLY A 83 -2.93 -1.67 6.35
N SER A 84 -3.10 -2.96 6.08
CA SER A 84 -4.02 -3.83 6.84
C SER A 84 -3.50 -4.24 8.22
N GLN A 85 -2.19 -4.19 8.46
CA GLN A 85 -1.57 -4.69 9.70
C GLN A 85 -1.15 -3.60 10.70
N CYS A 86 -1.02 -2.34 10.28
CA CYS A 86 -0.66 -1.28 11.22
C CYS A 86 -1.81 -1.01 12.21
N ARG A 87 -1.43 -0.86 13.48
CA ARG A 87 -2.29 -0.46 14.60
C ARG A 87 -1.69 0.79 15.23
N LEU A 88 -2.45 1.87 15.24
CA LEU A 88 -2.08 3.10 15.91
C LEU A 88 -3.03 3.35 17.07
N VAL A 89 -2.49 3.92 18.15
CA VAL A 89 -3.31 4.42 19.26
C VAL A 89 -4.12 5.64 18.81
N PRO A 90 -5.32 5.91 19.38
CA PRO A 90 -6.16 7.04 19.02
C PRO A 90 -5.40 8.37 18.96
N ALA A 91 -4.58 8.66 19.97
CA ALA A 91 -3.76 9.87 20.02
C ALA A 91 -2.87 10.08 18.77
N GLN A 92 -2.30 9.00 18.21
CA GLN A 92 -1.48 9.10 17.01
C GLN A 92 -2.32 9.34 15.75
N LEU A 93 -3.52 8.77 15.68
CA LEU A 93 -4.46 9.02 14.58
C LEU A 93 -4.94 10.47 14.60
N ILE A 94 -5.19 11.02 15.78
CA ILE A 94 -5.55 12.44 15.96
C ILE A 94 -4.42 13.34 15.46
N GLU A 95 -3.17 13.12 15.89
CA GLU A 95 -2.02 13.92 15.44
C GLU A 95 -1.81 13.82 13.91
N LEU A 96 -2.06 12.64 13.31
CA LEU A 96 -2.02 12.46 11.85
C LEU A 96 -3.12 13.24 11.14
N GLY A 97 -4.36 13.15 11.62
CA GLY A 97 -5.50 13.87 11.04
C GLY A 97 -5.31 15.39 11.11
N LEU A 98 -4.88 15.89 12.28
CA LEU A 98 -4.57 17.31 12.47
C LEU A 98 -3.42 17.77 11.55
N GLY A 99 -2.39 16.94 11.35
CA GLY A 99 -1.25 17.27 10.50
C GLY A 99 -1.60 17.31 9.02
N LEU A 100 -2.41 16.35 8.56
CA LEU A 100 -2.95 16.32 7.19
C LEU A 100 -3.79 17.57 6.93
N GLU A 101 -4.66 17.96 7.86
CA GLU A 101 -5.47 19.17 7.73
C GLU A 101 -4.60 20.43 7.66
N ALA A 102 -3.61 20.56 8.55
CA ALA A 102 -2.74 21.73 8.60
C ALA A 102 -1.93 21.93 7.32
N SER A 103 -1.56 20.84 6.64
CA SER A 103 -0.83 20.89 5.36
C SER A 103 -1.59 21.58 4.23
N LYS A 104 -2.92 21.73 4.36
CA LYS A 104 -3.83 22.29 3.34
C LYS A 104 -3.77 21.59 1.98
N GLN A 105 -3.16 20.39 1.92
CA GLN A 105 -3.15 19.57 0.72
C GLN A 105 -4.44 18.75 0.65
N PRO A 106 -5.05 18.58 -0.54
CA PRO A 106 -6.09 17.58 -0.72
C PRO A 106 -5.55 16.21 -0.34
N PHE A 107 -6.29 15.45 0.46
CA PHE A 107 -5.86 14.12 0.86
C PHE A 107 -7.03 13.14 0.87
N ILE A 108 -6.67 11.87 0.68
CA ILE A 108 -7.43 10.66 0.97
C ILE A 108 -6.78 10.01 2.17
N TRP A 109 -7.52 9.84 3.26
CA TRP A 109 -7.01 9.16 4.46
C TRP A 109 -7.85 7.93 4.76
N VAL A 110 -7.20 6.76 4.82
CA VAL A 110 -7.83 5.47 5.16
C VAL A 110 -7.49 5.12 6.60
N ILE A 111 -8.50 5.15 7.46
CA ILE A 111 -8.41 4.78 8.87
C ILE A 111 -9.20 3.51 9.16
N LYS A 112 -8.83 2.80 10.23
CA LYS A 112 -9.59 1.68 10.78
C LYS A 112 -10.23 2.13 12.08
N THR A 113 -11.54 1.96 12.21
CA THR A 113 -12.29 2.27 13.44
C THR A 113 -12.99 1.03 13.99
N GLY A 114 -13.33 1.06 15.28
CA GLY A 114 -14.01 -0.02 16.01
C GLY A 114 -14.29 0.41 17.46
N GLU A 115 -14.99 -0.42 18.23
CA GLU A 115 -15.52 -0.09 19.58
C GLU A 115 -14.48 0.44 20.60
N ARG A 116 -13.18 0.27 20.34
CA ARG A 116 -12.07 0.80 21.17
C ARG A 116 -11.58 2.19 20.80
N PHE A 117 -12.12 2.77 19.75
CA PHE A 117 -11.72 4.06 19.22
C PHE A 117 -12.77 5.13 19.51
N SER A 118 -13.55 5.00 20.60
CA SER A 118 -14.58 5.97 20.96
C SER A 118 -14.01 7.38 21.07
N GLU A 119 -12.82 7.56 21.64
CA GLU A 119 -12.14 8.87 21.69
C GLU A 119 -11.86 9.44 20.28
N LEU A 120 -11.47 8.59 19.33
CA LEU A 120 -11.28 9.01 17.95
C LEU A 120 -12.62 9.31 17.27
N GLU A 121 -13.65 8.51 17.52
CA GLU A 121 -15.00 8.71 16.98
C GLU A 121 -15.63 9.98 17.54
N ASP A 122 -15.47 10.25 18.83
CA ASP A 122 -15.89 11.46 19.52
C ASP A 122 -15.11 12.67 18.99
N TRP A 123 -13.77 12.59 18.90
CA TRP A 123 -12.95 13.66 18.29
C TRP A 123 -13.36 13.93 16.85
N LEU A 124 -13.60 12.86 16.08
CA LEU A 124 -14.12 12.96 14.73
C LEU A 124 -15.44 13.75 14.76
N VAL A 125 -16.42 13.37 15.59
CA VAL A 125 -17.74 14.03 15.70
C VAL A 125 -17.67 15.46 16.26
N GLU A 126 -16.78 15.76 17.21
CA GLU A 126 -16.65 17.08 17.83
C GLU A 126 -15.96 18.08 16.90
N GLU A 127 -14.89 17.65 16.21
CA GLU A 127 -14.30 18.43 15.12
C GLU A 127 -15.19 18.42 13.87
N SER A 128 -16.27 17.60 13.81
CA SER A 128 -17.26 17.49 12.71
C SER A 128 -18.17 18.72 12.54
N HIS A 129 -17.60 19.92 12.64
CA HIS A 129 -17.95 20.95 11.66
C HIS A 129 -17.61 20.50 10.21
N TRP A 130 -16.82 19.42 10.04
CA TRP A 130 -16.72 18.66 8.80
C TRP A 130 -17.90 17.68 8.66
N ARG A 131 -18.83 17.93 7.74
CA ARG A 131 -19.78 16.90 7.31
C ARG A 131 -19.13 16.02 6.25
N VAL A 132 -19.12 14.73 6.56
CA VAL A 132 -19.33 13.62 5.61
C VAL A 132 -20.17 14.08 4.42
N LEU A 133 -19.74 13.75 3.20
CA LEU A 133 -20.42 14.05 1.94
C LEU A 133 -21.96 13.92 2.06
N ASN A 134 -22.63 15.03 2.36
CA ASN A 134 -24.07 15.18 2.27
C ASN A 134 -24.37 15.64 0.82
N PRO A 135 -25.36 15.07 0.11
CA PRO A 135 -25.55 15.29 -1.32
C PRO A 135 -25.89 16.73 -1.77
N LEU A 136 -25.94 17.71 -0.88
CA LEU A 136 -26.43 19.07 -1.15
C LEU A 136 -25.36 20.17 -1.16
N TRP A 137 -24.07 19.86 -1.03
CA TRP A 137 -23.01 20.88 -0.98
C TRP A 137 -22.06 20.77 -2.17
N LEU A 138 -22.54 21.16 -3.35
CA LEU A 138 -21.79 21.08 -4.62
C LEU A 138 -21.10 22.40 -5.00
N GLU A 139 -20.97 23.39 -4.11
CA GLU A 139 -20.52 24.71 -4.56
C GLU A 139 -19.40 25.43 -3.78
N LEU A 140 -18.83 24.89 -2.69
CA LEU A 140 -17.90 25.74 -1.89
C LEU A 140 -16.64 25.12 -1.23
N ASP A 141 -16.22 23.88 -1.50
CA ASP A 141 -14.89 23.46 -1.00
C ASP A 141 -14.21 22.40 -1.87
N SER A 142 -13.29 22.84 -2.73
CA SER A 142 -12.48 22.00 -3.63
C SER A 142 -11.29 21.31 -2.93
N ARG A 143 -11.28 21.23 -1.59
CA ARG A 143 -10.06 20.93 -0.80
C ARG A 143 -10.12 19.70 0.09
N ARG A 144 -11.21 18.90 0.09
CA ARG A 144 -11.42 17.87 1.13
C ARG A 144 -11.89 16.52 0.55
N GLY A 145 -11.22 15.43 0.93
CA GLY A 145 -11.49 14.05 0.49
C GLY A 145 -11.23 13.00 1.57
N VAL A 146 -11.86 13.10 2.74
CA VAL A 146 -11.66 12.13 3.83
C VAL A 146 -12.33 10.79 3.50
N LEU A 147 -11.60 9.66 3.60
CA LEU A 147 -12.07 8.31 3.24
C LEU A 147 -12.29 7.46 4.52
N TRP A 148 -13.51 7.54 5.05
CA TRP A 148 -13.92 6.75 6.22
C TRP A 148 -14.21 5.28 5.86
N GLY A 149 -13.84 4.35 6.74
CA GLY A 149 -14.00 2.90 6.58
C GLY A 149 -13.91 2.15 7.92
N PRO A 150 -15.03 1.71 8.54
CA PRO A 150 -14.95 0.89 9.76
C PRO A 150 -14.40 -0.50 9.42
N VAL A 151 -13.35 -0.92 10.13
CA VAL A 151 -12.82 -2.29 10.09
C VAL A 151 -12.77 -2.78 11.53
N ARG A 152 -13.77 -3.58 11.92
CA ARG A 152 -13.83 -4.18 13.26
C ARG A 152 -12.68 -5.18 13.45
N TRP A 153 -11.78 -4.95 14.41
CA TRP A 153 -10.82 -5.97 14.87
C TRP A 153 -10.17 -5.65 16.23
N GLY A 154 -9.82 -6.70 17.00
CA GLY A 154 -9.38 -6.69 18.41
C GLY A 154 -7.89 -6.41 18.72
N ASP A 155 -7.53 -6.55 20.00
CA ASP A 155 -6.44 -5.86 20.75
C ASP A 155 -5.01 -6.16 20.31
N GLU A 156 -4.17 -5.13 20.38
CA GLU A 156 -2.77 -5.18 20.83
C GLU A 156 -2.19 -3.75 20.81
N GLU A 157 -2.00 -3.14 22.00
CA GLU A 157 -1.29 -1.86 22.17
C GLU A 157 0.22 -2.10 22.28
N ARG A 158 1.00 -1.32 21.50
CA ARG A 158 2.39 -0.99 21.84
C ARG A 158 2.51 0.52 21.80
N VAL A 159 2.88 1.12 22.93
CA VAL A 159 3.18 2.55 23.02
C VAL A 159 4.42 2.83 22.16
N GLY A 160 4.18 3.36 20.96
CA GLY A 160 5.22 3.86 20.06
C GLY A 160 5.54 5.33 20.31
N VAL A 161 6.57 5.84 19.63
CA VAL A 161 6.88 7.28 19.59
C VAL A 161 5.72 8.02 18.95
N LEU A 162 5.16 9.02 19.65
CA LEU A 162 4.08 9.87 19.14
C LEU A 162 4.66 10.94 18.19
N VAL A 163 4.35 10.85 16.91
CA VAL A 163 4.67 11.87 15.90
C VAL A 163 3.68 13.01 16.03
N LYS A 164 4.17 14.24 16.15
CA LYS A 164 3.33 15.43 16.35
C LYS A 164 2.77 15.97 15.04
N LYS A 165 1.62 16.63 15.12
CA LYS A 165 0.94 17.36 14.03
C LYS A 165 1.92 18.17 13.17
N CYS A 166 2.79 18.96 13.80
CA CYS A 166 3.71 19.84 13.10
C CYS A 166 4.78 19.08 12.30
N GLU A 167 5.10 17.84 12.68
CA GLU A 167 6.01 16.98 11.93
C GLU A 167 5.29 16.35 10.73
N VAL A 168 4.02 15.94 10.91
CA VAL A 168 3.18 15.42 9.83
C VAL A 168 2.93 16.50 8.77
N GLU A 169 2.55 17.71 9.19
CA GLU A 169 2.36 18.88 8.32
C GLU A 169 3.59 19.14 7.46
N LYS A 170 4.76 19.30 8.10
CA LYS A 170 6.03 19.50 7.40
C LYS A 170 6.36 18.37 6.43
N ALA A 171 6.14 17.12 6.83
CA ALA A 171 6.41 15.97 5.96
C ALA A 171 5.54 15.97 4.70
N VAL A 172 4.27 16.38 4.83
CA VAL A 172 3.35 16.52 3.70
C VAL A 172 3.74 17.72 2.83
N GLU A 173 4.05 18.86 3.43
CA GLU A 173 4.49 20.05 2.71
C GLU A 173 5.76 19.79 1.89
N THR A 174 6.82 19.23 2.50
CA THR A 174 8.07 18.90 1.80
C THR A 174 7.86 17.88 0.66
N LEU A 175 6.85 17.03 0.75
CA LEU A 175 6.52 16.09 -0.33
C LEU A 175 5.78 16.78 -1.50
N MET A 176 4.99 17.81 -1.19
CA MET A 176 4.00 18.40 -2.10
C MET A 176 4.35 19.80 -2.61
N ASP A 177 5.34 20.48 -2.03
CA ASP A 177 5.74 21.86 -2.37
C ASP A 177 6.40 22.02 -3.75
N GLY A 178 6.74 20.92 -4.42
CA GLY A 178 7.45 20.93 -5.71
C GLY A 178 8.95 21.21 -5.57
N GLY A 179 9.49 21.16 -4.35
CA GLY A 179 10.90 21.27 -4.06
C GLY A 179 11.70 20.04 -4.49
N GLU A 180 13.02 20.18 -4.47
CA GLU A 180 13.96 19.15 -4.95
C GLU A 180 13.77 17.81 -4.22
N GLU A 181 13.56 17.83 -2.91
CA GLU A 181 13.40 16.62 -2.11
C GLU A 181 12.13 15.84 -2.50
N GLY A 182 10.98 16.50 -2.55
CA GLY A 182 9.72 15.91 -2.96
C GLY A 182 9.77 15.36 -4.40
N GLU A 183 10.33 16.13 -5.33
CA GLU A 183 10.47 15.71 -6.73
C GLU A 183 11.46 14.56 -6.91
N MET A 184 12.55 14.51 -6.13
CA MET A 184 13.48 13.38 -6.14
C MET A 184 12.80 12.09 -5.64
N ARG A 185 12.01 12.18 -4.56
CA ARG A 185 11.22 11.04 -4.05
C ARG A 185 10.22 10.54 -5.10
N LYS A 186 9.47 11.44 -5.74
CA LYS A 186 8.52 11.09 -6.82
C LYS A 186 9.23 10.49 -8.03
N LYS A 187 10.39 11.03 -8.43
CA LYS A 187 11.20 10.51 -9.53
C LYS A 187 11.66 9.08 -9.27
N ARG A 188 12.23 8.81 -8.10
CA ARG A 188 12.65 7.45 -7.70
C ARG A 188 11.48 6.46 -7.71
N ALA A 189 10.31 6.87 -7.20
CA ALA A 189 9.12 6.03 -7.23
C ALA A 189 8.67 5.68 -8.66
N ARG A 190 8.73 6.64 -9.60
CA ARG A 190 8.41 6.41 -11.03
C ARG A 190 9.43 5.49 -11.71
N GLU A 191 10.71 5.67 -11.42
CA GLU A 191 11.79 4.81 -11.94
C GLU A 191 11.61 3.37 -11.47
N LEU A 192 11.34 3.18 -10.17
CA LEU A 192 11.09 1.87 -9.60
C LEU A 192 9.82 1.23 -10.18
N SER A 193 8.74 1.99 -10.33
CA SER A 193 7.51 1.52 -10.99
C SER A 193 7.75 1.09 -12.44
N THR A 194 8.62 1.79 -13.16
CA THR A 194 8.99 1.43 -14.53
C THR A 194 9.80 0.15 -14.57
N SER A 195 10.75 0.00 -13.65
CA SER A 195 11.56 -1.21 -13.51
C SER A 195 10.71 -2.44 -13.15
N ALA A 196 9.79 -2.30 -12.20
CA ALA A 196 8.82 -3.33 -11.84
C ALA A 196 7.98 -3.79 -13.04
N ARG A 197 7.52 -2.85 -13.89
CA ARG A 197 6.77 -3.20 -15.10
C ARG A 197 7.63 -3.96 -16.10
N ARG A 198 8.86 -3.51 -16.36
CA ARG A 198 9.81 -4.18 -17.26
C ARG A 198 10.15 -5.60 -16.79
N ALA A 199 10.29 -5.82 -15.48
CA ALA A 199 10.54 -7.15 -14.92
C ALA A 199 9.43 -8.16 -15.24
N MET A 200 8.18 -7.69 -15.38
CA MET A 200 7.00 -8.50 -15.66
C MET A 200 6.65 -8.63 -17.15
N GLU A 201 7.24 -7.81 -18.02
CA GLU A 201 7.07 -7.86 -19.48
C GLU A 201 7.81 -9.08 -20.10
N ASP A 202 7.47 -9.44 -21.33
CA ASP A 202 8.12 -10.55 -22.04
C ASP A 202 9.63 -10.34 -22.13
N GLY A 203 10.39 -11.30 -21.60
CA GLY A 203 11.85 -11.21 -21.49
C GLY A 203 12.38 -10.46 -20.26
N GLY A 204 11.49 -9.92 -19.42
CA GLY A 204 11.82 -9.35 -18.11
C GLY A 204 12.31 -10.38 -17.11
N SER A 205 12.97 -9.92 -16.04
CA SER A 205 13.60 -10.79 -15.03
C SER A 205 12.60 -11.76 -14.37
N SER A 206 11.43 -11.27 -13.94
CA SER A 206 10.38 -12.08 -13.34
C SER A 206 9.67 -12.98 -14.37
N HIS A 207 9.49 -12.51 -15.61
CA HIS A 207 8.93 -13.32 -16.70
C HIS A 207 9.84 -14.52 -17.04
N VAL A 208 11.15 -14.28 -17.12
CA VAL A 208 12.16 -15.34 -17.34
C VAL A 208 12.16 -16.32 -16.15
N ASN A 209 12.14 -15.82 -14.91
CA ASN A 209 12.07 -16.68 -13.73
C ASN A 209 10.80 -17.53 -13.68
N MET A 210 9.67 -17.00 -14.17
CA MET A 210 8.43 -17.78 -14.28
C MET A 210 8.58 -18.94 -15.25
N SER A 211 9.26 -18.72 -16.39
CA SER A 211 9.57 -19.77 -17.36
C SER A 211 10.49 -20.83 -16.79
N ILE A 212 11.52 -20.42 -16.03
CA ILE A 212 12.44 -21.34 -15.33
C ILE A 212 11.69 -22.17 -14.29
N LEU A 213 10.79 -21.57 -13.52
CA LEU A 213 9.97 -22.30 -12.54
C LEU A 213 9.10 -23.36 -13.23
N ILE A 214 8.41 -23.02 -14.32
CA ILE A 214 7.57 -23.97 -15.07
C ILE A 214 8.42 -25.15 -15.55
N GLN A 215 9.59 -24.89 -16.15
CA GLN A 215 10.51 -25.94 -16.59
C GLN A 215 10.96 -26.84 -15.44
N ASP A 216 11.26 -26.25 -14.29
CA ASP A 216 11.67 -27.00 -13.10
C ASP A 216 10.54 -27.89 -12.56
N ILE A 217 9.30 -27.41 -12.56
CA ILE A 217 8.12 -28.21 -12.16
C ILE A 217 7.90 -29.37 -13.14
N THR A 218 7.96 -29.11 -14.45
CA THR A 218 7.78 -30.16 -15.47
C THR A 218 8.85 -31.26 -15.35
N LYS A 219 10.11 -30.88 -15.10
CA LYS A 219 11.20 -31.86 -14.87
C LYS A 219 10.94 -32.73 -13.64
N LEU A 220 10.44 -32.15 -12.55
CA LEU A 220 10.11 -32.91 -11.34
C LEU A 220 9.02 -33.95 -11.59
N GLN A 221 7.95 -33.58 -12.30
CA GLN A 221 6.85 -34.50 -12.63
C GLN A 221 7.37 -35.69 -13.45
N SER A 222 8.20 -35.42 -14.47
CA SER A 222 8.78 -36.49 -15.29
C SER A 222 9.71 -37.45 -14.53
N THR A 223 10.32 -37.01 -13.42
CA THR A 223 11.19 -37.86 -12.60
C THR A 223 10.37 -38.73 -11.65
N GLN A 224 9.23 -38.23 -11.17
CA GLN A 224 8.30 -38.98 -10.32
C GLN A 224 7.52 -40.06 -11.08
N GLU A 225 7.21 -39.85 -12.37
CA GLU A 225 6.52 -40.86 -13.20
C GLU A 225 7.42 -42.01 -13.65
N ASN A 226 8.75 -41.82 -13.61
CA ASN A 226 9.74 -42.81 -14.00
C ASN A 226 10.41 -43.53 -12.80
N SER A 227 9.88 -43.33 -11.59
CA SER A 227 10.37 -43.93 -10.33
C SER A 227 9.33 -44.89 -9.76
#